data_AF-A0A7L6BDH1-F1
#
_entry.id   AF-A0A7L6BDH1-F1
#
_cell.length_a   1.000
_cell.length_b   1.000
_cell.length_c   1.000
_cell.angle_alpha   90.00
_cell.angle_beta   90.00
_cell.angle_gamma   90.00
#
_symmetry.space_group_name_H-M   'P 1'
#
loop_
_entity.id
_entity.type
_entity.pdbx_description
1 polymer ?
#
loop_
_entity_poly.entity_id
_entity_poly.type
_entity_poly.pdbx_seq_one_letter_code
_entity_poly.pdbx_strand_id
1 'polypeptide(L)'
;MSTPSRRRVPLAAAILGVCAVVAALLTTAFSGPASAHGSVVDPASRNYGCWQRWGSDFQNPAMATQDPMCWQAWQADPAAMWNWNGLFREGVAGNHQGAIPDGQLCSGGRTSAGRYNALDTVGAWKTTSISNNFRIKLYDQASHGADYIRVYVTKQGFNALTSPLRWSDLEQVGQIGNTPASQWTPETSGVSIQVPANAPGRTGRHIVYTIWQASHLDQSYYLCSDVDFGGAGPSPTTSPTASPTASPTTSPTASPTPTSTPPSTPNPAGGCTATYQVTGQWGGGFQAEVKVTNGSGSPIRGWSVSWNYQNGQQVSSAWNATVTTSGTLVTARNVAYNGALSPGASTSFGFTGTSTGTNPVPGILSCTTTA
;
A
#
# COMPACT_ATOMS: atom_id res chain seq x y z
N MET A 1 26.74 55.21 60.27
CA MET A 1 27.57 54.52 59.27
C MET A 1 27.20 53.05 59.32
N SER A 2 26.31 52.64 58.41
CA SER A 2 25.66 51.32 58.44
C SER A 2 26.11 50.53 57.22
N THR A 3 26.78 49.39 57.46
CA THR A 3 27.28 48.47 56.44
C THR A 3 26.14 47.58 55.91
N PRO A 4 25.97 47.38 54.59
CA PRO A 4 24.89 46.55 54.07
C PRO A 4 25.28 45.06 54.11
N SER A 5 24.42 44.26 54.73
CA SER A 5 24.46 42.79 54.74
C SER A 5 24.03 42.25 53.38
N ARG A 6 24.91 41.53 52.66
CA ARG A 6 24.57 40.77 51.45
C ARG A 6 23.79 39.50 51.82
N ARG A 7 22.48 39.47 51.57
CA ARG A 7 21.67 38.24 51.58
C ARG A 7 22.03 37.38 50.37
N ARG A 8 22.48 36.14 50.61
CA ARG A 8 22.61 35.10 49.58
C ARG A 8 21.22 34.50 49.35
N VAL A 9 20.70 34.60 48.13
CA VAL A 9 19.49 33.88 47.71
C VAL A 9 19.90 32.43 47.41
N PRO A 10 19.22 31.40 47.97
CA PRO A 10 19.54 30.02 47.65
C PRO A 10 19.05 29.70 46.23
N LEU A 11 19.98 29.28 45.39
CA LEU A 11 19.79 28.85 44.01
C LEU A 11 19.18 27.43 43.98
N ALA A 12 17.99 27.24 44.56
CA ALA A 12 17.37 25.91 44.72
C ALA A 12 15.90 25.84 44.29
N ALA A 13 15.36 26.88 43.64
CA ALA A 13 13.95 26.94 43.22
C ALA A 13 13.75 27.08 41.70
N ALA A 14 14.73 26.69 40.88
CA ALA A 14 14.64 26.76 39.42
C ALA A 14 14.79 25.39 38.71
N ILE A 15 14.84 24.27 39.45
CA ILE A 15 15.10 22.94 38.87
C ILE A 15 13.83 22.06 38.81
N LEU A 16 12.82 22.29 39.66
CA LEU A 16 11.60 21.46 39.64
C LEU A 16 10.53 21.89 38.61
N GLY A 17 10.59 23.10 38.05
CA GLY A 17 9.62 23.58 37.04
C GLY A 17 9.91 23.14 35.60
N VAL A 18 11.15 22.75 35.30
CA VAL A 18 11.57 22.39 33.93
C VAL A 18 11.34 20.90 33.63
N CYS A 19 11.41 20.02 34.63
CA CYS A 19 11.20 18.59 34.42
C CYS A 19 9.75 18.21 34.10
N ALA A 20 8.76 18.96 34.62
CA ALA A 20 7.35 18.67 34.34
C ALA A 20 6.91 19.11 32.93
N VAL A 21 7.52 20.17 32.37
CA VAL A 21 7.20 20.65 31.01
C VAL A 21 7.94 19.83 29.95
N VAL A 22 9.15 19.34 30.23
CA VAL A 22 9.89 18.46 29.32
C VAL A 22 9.30 17.04 29.27
N ALA A 23 8.75 16.53 30.38
CA ALA A 23 8.07 15.23 30.37
C ALA A 23 6.72 15.25 29.60
N ALA A 24 6.04 16.40 29.52
CA ALA A 24 4.79 16.54 28.78
C ALA A 24 4.99 16.87 27.28
N LEU A 25 6.19 17.26 26.86
CA LEU A 25 6.53 17.55 25.46
C LEU A 25 7.21 16.36 24.73
N LEU A 26 7.52 15.27 25.43
CA LEU A 26 8.14 14.06 24.85
C LEU A 26 7.16 12.95 24.45
N THR A 27 5.84 13.16 24.54
CA THR A 27 4.84 12.17 24.12
C THR A 27 4.22 12.44 22.75
N THR A 28 4.61 13.49 22.04
CA THR A 28 4.14 13.73 20.67
C THR A 28 5.21 13.29 19.66
N ALA A 29 4.84 12.29 18.86
CA ALA A 29 5.46 11.89 17.60
C ALA A 29 6.64 10.91 17.65
N PHE A 30 6.35 9.65 17.98
CA PHE A 30 6.90 8.51 17.24
C PHE A 30 5.80 7.46 17.01
N SER A 31 4.72 7.87 16.34
CA SER A 31 3.97 6.93 15.51
C SER A 31 4.83 6.72 14.25
N GLY A 32 5.66 5.67 14.25
CA GLY A 32 6.30 5.20 13.03
C GLY A 32 5.23 4.93 11.96
N PRO A 33 5.57 4.87 10.66
CA PRO A 33 4.61 4.43 9.67
C PRO A 33 4.12 3.04 10.08
N ALA A 34 2.88 2.96 10.53
CA ALA A 34 2.24 1.69 10.76
C ALA A 34 2.27 0.94 9.42
N SER A 35 3.01 -0.17 9.44
CA SER A 35 3.11 -1.09 8.32
C SER A 35 1.69 -1.53 7.97
N ALA A 36 1.39 -1.62 6.69
CA ALA A 36 0.03 -1.89 6.24
C ALA A 36 0.07 -2.95 5.16
N HIS A 37 -0.83 -3.92 5.30
CA HIS A 37 -0.47 -5.30 4.98
C HIS A 37 -1.40 -5.98 4.01
N GLY A 38 -2.57 -5.42 3.70
CA GLY A 38 -3.53 -6.14 2.87
C GLY A 38 -4.59 -5.29 2.20
N SER A 39 -5.32 -5.93 1.30
CA SER A 39 -6.47 -5.36 0.61
C SER A 39 -7.37 -6.48 0.09
N VAL A 40 -8.58 -6.13 -0.35
CA VAL A 40 -9.42 -7.03 -1.13
C VAL A 40 -8.86 -7.07 -2.55
N VAL A 41 -8.40 -8.24 -2.97
CA VAL A 41 -7.79 -8.45 -4.29
C VAL A 41 -8.77 -9.02 -5.31
N ASP A 42 -9.90 -9.58 -4.85
CA ASP A 42 -11.00 -10.05 -5.70
C ASP A 42 -12.34 -10.01 -4.92
N PRO A 43 -13.40 -9.33 -5.40
CA PRO A 43 -13.35 -8.28 -6.42
C PRO A 43 -12.45 -7.14 -5.94
N ALA A 44 -11.50 -6.74 -6.80
CA ALA A 44 -10.43 -5.81 -6.45
C ALA A 44 -10.96 -4.50 -5.82
N SER A 45 -10.34 -4.06 -4.73
CA SER A 45 -10.61 -2.74 -4.16
C SER A 45 -10.18 -1.63 -5.14
N ARG A 46 -10.70 -0.41 -4.98
CA ARG A 46 -10.46 0.72 -5.89
C ARG A 46 -8.97 0.96 -6.16
N ASN A 47 -8.19 1.16 -5.11
CA ASN A 47 -6.75 1.44 -5.25
C ASN A 47 -5.95 0.21 -5.68
N TYR A 48 -6.26 -0.99 -5.18
CA TYR A 48 -5.61 -2.22 -5.64
C TYR A 48 -5.89 -2.46 -7.13
N GLY A 49 -7.12 -2.30 -7.59
CA GLY A 49 -7.51 -2.44 -8.99
C GLY A 49 -6.85 -1.39 -9.88
N CYS A 50 -6.75 -0.13 -9.45
CA CYS A 50 -5.99 0.88 -10.17
C CYS A 50 -4.49 0.56 -10.24
N TRP A 51 -3.90 0.11 -9.13
CA TRP A 51 -2.52 -0.37 -9.11
C TRP A 51 -2.30 -1.56 -10.05
N GLN A 52 -3.20 -2.54 -10.03
CA GLN A 52 -3.08 -3.76 -10.82
C GLN A 52 -3.19 -3.48 -12.33
N ARG A 53 -4.13 -2.62 -12.73
CA ARG A 53 -4.38 -2.31 -14.15
C ARG A 53 -3.39 -1.30 -14.72
N TRP A 54 -2.98 -0.33 -13.91
CA TRP A 54 -2.24 0.85 -14.40
C TRP A 54 -0.87 1.03 -13.76
N GLY A 55 -0.51 0.31 -12.70
CA GLY A 55 0.77 0.52 -12.01
C GLY A 55 1.98 0.42 -12.94
N SER A 56 1.99 -0.55 -13.86
CA SER A 56 3.07 -0.70 -14.84
C SER A 56 3.15 0.42 -15.89
N ASP A 57 2.11 1.24 -16.01
CA ASP A 57 1.95 2.26 -17.05
C ASP A 57 1.15 3.47 -16.52
N PHE A 58 1.45 3.89 -15.29
CA PHE A 58 0.56 4.78 -14.52
C PHE A 58 0.49 6.22 -15.06
N GLN A 59 1.41 6.57 -15.96
CA GLN A 59 1.45 7.86 -16.65
C GLN A 59 0.83 7.81 -18.05
N ASN A 60 0.25 6.68 -18.47
CA ASN A 60 -0.34 6.55 -19.79
C ASN A 60 -1.48 7.57 -19.99
N PRO A 61 -1.38 8.51 -20.95
CA PRO A 61 -2.41 9.52 -21.17
C PRO A 61 -3.75 8.92 -21.63
N ALA A 62 -3.76 7.71 -22.19
CA ALA A 62 -4.99 7.01 -22.56
C ALA A 62 -5.84 6.62 -21.33
N MET A 63 -5.26 6.54 -20.13
CA MET A 63 -6.00 6.26 -18.90
C MET A 63 -7.09 7.31 -18.65
N ALA A 64 -6.86 8.57 -19.02
CA ALA A 64 -7.85 9.64 -18.85
C ALA A 64 -9.20 9.35 -19.52
N THR A 65 -9.19 8.65 -20.66
CA THR A 65 -10.42 8.27 -21.38
C THR A 65 -10.85 6.84 -21.08
N GLN A 66 -9.91 5.92 -20.87
CA GLN A 66 -10.21 4.51 -20.67
C GLN A 66 -10.65 4.18 -19.23
N ASP A 67 -10.07 4.84 -18.23
CA ASP A 67 -10.32 4.63 -16.81
C ASP A 67 -10.19 5.97 -16.04
N PRO A 68 -11.12 6.91 -16.26
CA PRO A 68 -11.03 8.27 -15.72
C PRO A 68 -10.96 8.31 -14.19
N MET A 69 -11.52 7.30 -13.50
CA MET A 69 -11.48 7.23 -12.04
C MET A 69 -10.11 6.81 -11.51
N CYS A 70 -9.42 5.87 -12.19
CA CYS A 70 -8.02 5.61 -11.85
C CYS A 70 -7.12 6.78 -12.27
N TRP A 71 -7.39 7.42 -13.42
CA TRP A 71 -6.62 8.59 -13.85
C TRP A 71 -6.62 9.69 -12.80
N GLN A 72 -7.80 10.14 -12.35
CA GLN A 72 -7.87 11.19 -11.31
C GLN A 72 -7.21 10.76 -10.00
N ALA A 73 -7.27 9.47 -9.64
CA ALA A 73 -6.60 8.97 -8.43
C ALA A 73 -5.07 9.03 -8.56
N TRP A 74 -4.52 8.58 -9.70
CA TRP A 74 -3.08 8.67 -9.99
C TRP A 74 -2.59 10.11 -10.09
N GLN A 75 -3.40 11.02 -10.64
CA GLN A 75 -3.05 12.45 -10.68
C GLN A 75 -3.11 13.12 -9.30
N ALA A 76 -4.01 12.68 -8.41
CA ALA A 76 -4.16 13.25 -7.08
C ALA A 76 -3.04 12.81 -6.13
N ASP A 77 -2.79 11.50 -6.02
CA ASP A 77 -1.71 10.95 -5.22
C ASP A 77 -1.35 9.52 -5.67
N PRO A 78 -0.25 9.33 -6.42
CA PRO A 78 0.24 7.99 -6.78
C PRO A 78 0.46 7.06 -5.59
N ALA A 79 0.76 7.61 -4.41
CA ALA A 79 0.99 6.83 -3.20
C ALA A 79 -0.27 6.08 -2.74
N ALA A 80 -1.47 6.48 -3.17
CA ALA A 80 -2.71 5.76 -2.90
C ALA A 80 -2.73 4.36 -3.55
N MET A 81 -2.10 4.22 -4.73
CA MET A 81 -2.00 2.96 -5.47
C MET A 81 -0.71 2.23 -5.12
N TRP A 82 0.42 2.92 -4.96
CA TRP A 82 1.66 2.25 -4.54
C TRP A 82 1.57 1.66 -3.14
N ASN A 83 0.89 2.34 -2.23
CA ASN A 83 0.57 1.82 -0.90
C ASN A 83 -0.87 1.28 -0.89
N TRP A 84 -1.19 0.41 -1.84
CA TRP A 84 -2.53 -0.18 -1.98
C TRP A 84 -2.97 -0.96 -0.74
N ASN A 85 -2.00 -1.51 -0.01
CA ASN A 85 -2.15 -2.23 1.25
C ASN A 85 -2.28 -1.30 2.48
N GLY A 86 -2.24 0.02 2.27
CA GLY A 86 -2.10 1.07 3.28
C GLY A 86 -3.36 1.73 3.82
N LEU A 87 -4.53 1.22 3.46
CA LEU A 87 -5.80 1.91 3.71
C LEU A 87 -6.43 1.45 5.05
N PHE A 88 -5.84 1.91 6.15
CA PHE A 88 -6.27 1.58 7.50
C PHE A 88 -6.43 2.81 8.41
N ARG A 89 -7.08 2.61 9.55
CA ARG A 89 -7.06 3.49 10.72
C ARG A 89 -6.65 2.70 11.95
N GLU A 90 -6.11 3.39 12.94
CA GLU A 90 -5.85 2.83 14.26
C GLU A 90 -6.73 3.48 15.33
N GLY A 91 -7.00 2.78 16.42
CA GLY A 91 -7.70 3.34 17.59
C GLY A 91 -9.18 3.63 17.35
N VAL A 92 -9.82 2.93 16.41
CA VAL A 92 -11.25 3.13 16.08
C VAL A 92 -12.16 2.52 17.16
N ALA A 93 -11.66 1.55 17.93
CA ALA A 93 -12.38 0.89 19.03
C ALA A 93 -13.76 0.35 18.61
N GLY A 94 -13.87 -0.15 17.37
CA GLY A 94 -15.12 -0.65 16.78
C GLY A 94 -16.15 0.41 16.38
N ASN A 95 -15.94 1.70 16.67
CA ASN A 95 -16.83 2.80 16.29
C ASN A 95 -16.56 3.29 14.86
N HIS A 96 -16.71 2.41 13.87
CA HIS A 96 -16.39 2.72 12.47
C HIS A 96 -17.21 3.89 11.92
N GLN A 97 -18.52 3.91 12.17
CA GLN A 97 -19.40 4.97 11.69
C GLN A 97 -19.10 6.33 12.34
N GLY A 98 -18.67 6.34 13.61
CA GLY A 98 -18.19 7.56 14.25
C GLY A 98 -16.85 8.06 13.70
N ALA A 99 -15.96 7.15 13.28
CA ALA A 99 -14.64 7.49 12.75
C ALA A 99 -14.65 7.85 11.25
N ILE A 100 -15.68 7.43 10.50
CA ILE A 100 -15.76 7.56 9.05
C ILE A 100 -17.06 8.26 8.68
N PRO A 101 -17.00 9.57 8.36
CA PRO A 101 -18.17 10.30 7.90
C PRO A 101 -18.71 9.76 6.56
N ASP A 102 -20.00 9.99 6.32
CA ASP A 102 -20.63 9.81 5.00
C ASP A 102 -19.81 10.52 3.90
N GLY A 103 -19.68 9.86 2.74
CA GLY A 103 -18.88 10.33 1.62
C GLY A 103 -17.37 10.19 1.80
N GLN A 104 -16.90 9.59 2.90
CA GLN A 104 -15.47 9.32 3.16
C GLN A 104 -15.20 7.84 3.40
N LEU A 105 -16.14 6.96 3.04
CA LEU A 105 -16.04 5.53 3.33
C LEU A 105 -14.87 4.88 2.59
N CYS A 106 -14.66 5.25 1.33
CA CYS A 106 -13.65 4.63 0.47
C CYS A 106 -12.23 5.14 0.72
N SER A 107 -12.07 6.28 1.40
CA SER A 107 -10.79 6.74 1.93
C SER A 107 -10.54 6.34 3.39
N GLY A 108 -11.46 5.61 4.02
CA GLY A 108 -11.38 5.27 5.44
C GLY A 108 -11.40 6.51 6.34
N GLY A 109 -12.28 7.48 6.06
CA GLY A 109 -12.37 8.74 6.79
C GLY A 109 -11.17 9.63 6.55
N ARG A 110 -10.70 9.72 5.30
CA ARG A 110 -9.52 10.49 4.87
C ARG A 110 -8.25 10.13 5.65
N THR A 111 -8.05 8.84 5.87
CA THR A 111 -6.91 8.33 6.65
C THR A 111 -5.56 8.65 5.99
N SER A 112 -4.47 8.40 6.72
CA SER A 112 -3.09 8.54 6.21
C SER A 112 -2.81 9.93 5.62
N ALA A 113 -3.19 10.98 6.36
CA ALA A 113 -3.09 12.38 5.96
C ALA A 113 -3.77 12.70 4.60
N GLY A 114 -4.86 11.99 4.28
CA GLY A 114 -5.65 12.21 3.07
C GLY A 114 -5.11 11.54 1.81
N ARG A 115 -4.10 10.66 1.92
CA ARG A 115 -3.54 9.90 0.79
C ARG A 115 -4.61 9.24 -0.09
N TYR A 116 -5.67 8.72 0.52
CA TYR A 116 -6.71 7.95 -0.18
C TYR A 116 -7.95 8.77 -0.55
N ASN A 117 -7.93 10.11 -0.41
CA ASN A 117 -9.12 10.94 -0.63
C ASN A 117 -9.72 10.82 -2.03
N ALA A 118 -8.88 10.63 -3.05
CA ALA A 118 -9.35 10.47 -4.43
C ALA A 118 -10.18 9.20 -4.65
N LEU A 119 -10.14 8.25 -3.71
CA LEU A 119 -10.99 7.06 -3.75
C LEU A 119 -12.45 7.38 -3.37
N ASP A 120 -12.74 8.55 -2.80
CA ASP A 120 -14.11 8.99 -2.52
C ASP A 120 -14.80 9.67 -3.72
N THR A 121 -14.05 9.95 -4.79
CA THR A 121 -14.59 10.59 -6.00
C THR A 121 -15.76 9.78 -6.57
N VAL A 122 -16.88 10.45 -6.79
CA VAL A 122 -18.09 9.86 -7.39
C VAL A 122 -17.92 9.77 -8.89
N GLY A 123 -18.21 8.61 -9.48
CA GLY A 123 -18.11 8.43 -10.93
C GLY A 123 -17.99 6.97 -11.38
N ALA A 124 -17.64 6.80 -12.65
CA ALA A 124 -17.63 5.51 -13.34
C ALA A 124 -16.38 4.66 -13.03
N TRP A 125 -16.23 4.23 -11.77
CA TRP A 125 -15.17 3.30 -11.37
C TRP A 125 -15.33 1.97 -12.13
N LYS A 126 -14.23 1.33 -12.53
CA LYS A 126 -14.30 0.01 -13.21
C LYS A 126 -14.84 -1.04 -12.26
N THR A 127 -15.78 -1.84 -12.75
CA THR A 127 -16.45 -2.89 -11.97
C THR A 127 -15.87 -4.28 -12.27
N THR A 128 -15.93 -5.16 -11.27
CA THR A 128 -15.79 -6.60 -11.46
C THR A 128 -17.17 -7.25 -11.53
N SER A 129 -17.42 -8.06 -12.55
CA SER A 129 -18.68 -8.82 -12.67
C SER A 129 -18.72 -9.95 -11.66
N ILE A 130 -19.78 -10.00 -10.84
CA ILE A 130 -19.98 -11.03 -9.81
C ILE A 130 -21.44 -11.51 -9.79
N SER A 131 -21.71 -12.61 -9.10
CA SER A 131 -23.08 -13.08 -8.82
C SER A 131 -23.55 -12.63 -7.44
N ASN A 132 -24.86 -12.70 -7.14
CA ASN A 132 -25.38 -12.35 -5.80
C ASN A 132 -24.76 -13.19 -4.68
N ASN A 133 -24.38 -14.43 -4.97
CA ASN A 133 -23.57 -15.25 -4.08
C ASN A 133 -22.10 -15.16 -4.51
N PHE A 134 -21.26 -14.57 -3.69
CA PHE A 134 -19.86 -14.32 -4.03
C PHE A 134 -18.95 -14.53 -2.82
N ARG A 135 -17.66 -14.44 -3.07
CA ARG A 135 -16.62 -14.40 -2.04
C ARG A 135 -15.75 -13.20 -2.30
N ILE A 136 -15.36 -12.50 -1.24
CA ILE A 136 -14.23 -11.58 -1.31
C ILE A 136 -12.97 -12.36 -0.94
N LYS A 137 -11.89 -12.18 -1.71
CA LYS A 137 -10.53 -12.63 -1.39
C LYS A 137 -9.78 -11.44 -0.80
N LEU A 138 -9.49 -11.52 0.50
CA LEU A 138 -8.61 -10.58 1.17
C LEU A 138 -7.21 -11.19 1.23
N TYR A 139 -6.21 -10.41 0.82
CA TYR A 139 -4.80 -10.78 0.91
C TYR A 139 -4.13 -9.97 2.00
N ASP A 140 -3.29 -10.61 2.80
CA ASP A 140 -2.54 -10.01 3.91
C ASP A 140 -1.07 -10.51 3.89
N GLN A 141 -0.15 -9.60 3.60
CA GLN A 141 1.28 -9.83 3.52
C GLN A 141 1.92 -10.15 4.88
N ALA A 142 1.38 -9.67 6.00
CA ALA A 142 2.00 -9.87 7.31
C ALA A 142 1.31 -10.87 8.21
N SER A 143 0.24 -11.49 7.75
CA SER A 143 -0.41 -12.58 8.49
C SER A 143 -0.89 -12.12 9.87
N HIS A 144 -1.62 -11.01 9.91
CA HIS A 144 -2.21 -10.44 11.12
C HIS A 144 -3.45 -11.17 11.60
N GLY A 145 -4.12 -11.90 10.71
CA GLY A 145 -5.43 -12.48 10.99
C GLY A 145 -6.50 -11.41 11.12
N ALA A 146 -7.68 -11.80 11.61
CA ALA A 146 -8.78 -10.87 11.80
C ALA A 146 -9.55 -11.17 13.09
N ASP A 147 -9.95 -10.12 13.82
CA ASP A 147 -10.97 -10.24 14.87
C ASP A 147 -12.36 -10.42 14.24
N TYR A 148 -12.57 -9.75 13.11
CA TYR A 148 -13.67 -9.98 12.20
C TYR A 148 -13.37 -9.36 10.83
N ILE A 149 -14.06 -9.87 9.82
CA ILE A 149 -14.20 -9.20 8.53
C ILE A 149 -15.68 -9.06 8.25
N ARG A 150 -16.16 -7.84 8.01
CA ARG A 150 -17.55 -7.53 7.67
C ARG A 150 -17.62 -7.07 6.23
N VAL A 151 -18.57 -7.62 5.48
CA VAL A 151 -18.81 -7.30 4.07
C VAL A 151 -20.18 -6.66 3.96
N TYR A 152 -20.21 -5.47 3.40
CA TYR A 152 -21.41 -4.71 3.10
C TYR A 152 -21.56 -4.53 1.61
N VAL A 153 -22.79 -4.39 1.13
CA VAL A 153 -23.09 -4.05 -0.26
C VAL A 153 -24.13 -2.95 -0.28
N THR A 154 -23.99 -2.00 -1.21
CA THR A 154 -25.01 -0.95 -1.40
C THR A 154 -26.39 -1.56 -1.68
N LYS A 155 -27.44 -0.93 -1.15
CA LYS A 155 -28.83 -1.31 -1.38
C LYS A 155 -29.21 -1.11 -2.85
N GLN A 156 -30.15 -1.91 -3.34
CA GLN A 156 -30.70 -1.72 -4.69
C GLN A 156 -31.25 -0.30 -4.84
N GLY A 157 -30.94 0.35 -5.96
CA GLY A 157 -31.33 1.73 -6.23
C GLY A 157 -30.27 2.79 -5.88
N PHE A 158 -29.22 2.44 -5.11
CA PHE A 158 -28.05 3.32 -4.95
C PHE A 158 -27.33 3.52 -6.29
N ASN A 159 -26.99 4.76 -6.63
CA ASN A 159 -26.28 5.08 -7.87
C ASN A 159 -24.85 5.58 -7.60
N ALA A 160 -23.88 4.66 -7.70
CA ALA A 160 -22.46 4.96 -7.51
C ALA A 160 -21.86 5.96 -8.53
N LEU A 161 -22.55 6.20 -9.66
CA LEU A 161 -22.10 7.16 -10.67
C LEU A 161 -22.40 8.61 -10.29
N THR A 162 -23.34 8.84 -9.37
CA THR A 162 -23.89 10.18 -9.09
C THR A 162 -24.04 10.50 -7.60
N SER A 163 -23.94 9.50 -6.73
CA SER A 163 -24.13 9.68 -5.29
C SER A 163 -22.86 9.32 -4.50
N PRO A 164 -22.44 10.15 -3.52
CA PRO A 164 -21.42 9.75 -2.57
C PRO A 164 -21.92 8.61 -1.71
N LEU A 165 -21.06 7.64 -1.40
CA LEU A 165 -21.41 6.50 -0.57
C LEU A 165 -21.69 6.94 0.87
N ARG A 166 -22.78 6.48 1.47
CA ARG A 166 -23.15 6.73 2.88
C ARG A 166 -23.32 5.42 3.64
N TRP A 167 -23.22 5.48 4.97
CA TRP A 167 -23.51 4.31 5.81
C TRP A 167 -24.95 3.81 5.64
N SER A 168 -25.90 4.73 5.43
CA SER A 168 -27.31 4.41 5.20
C SER A 168 -27.56 3.62 3.91
N ASP A 169 -26.64 3.68 2.96
CA ASP A 169 -26.75 3.00 1.67
C ASP A 169 -26.34 1.54 1.76
N LEU A 170 -25.68 1.14 2.85
CA LEU A 170 -25.09 -0.17 3.02
C LEU A 170 -26.01 -1.15 3.74
N GLU A 171 -25.93 -2.41 3.36
CA GLU A 171 -26.47 -3.56 4.08
C GLU A 171 -25.35 -4.58 4.29
N GLN A 172 -25.23 -5.13 5.50
CA GLN A 172 -24.25 -6.18 5.77
C GLN A 172 -24.72 -7.50 5.16
N VAL A 173 -23.88 -8.09 4.30
CA VAL A 173 -24.21 -9.29 3.50
C VAL A 173 -23.29 -10.48 3.76
N GLY A 174 -22.24 -10.28 4.56
CA GLY A 174 -21.29 -11.32 4.95
C GLY A 174 -20.50 -10.91 6.18
N GLN A 175 -20.09 -11.90 6.97
CA GLN A 175 -19.20 -11.70 8.11
C GLN A 175 -18.47 -13.00 8.44
N ILE A 176 -17.21 -12.89 8.84
CA ILE A 176 -16.51 -13.92 9.63
C ILE A 176 -16.11 -13.34 10.99
N GLY A 177 -16.02 -14.20 11.99
CA GLY A 177 -15.52 -13.85 13.33
C GLY A 177 -14.00 -13.94 13.42
N ASN A 178 -13.50 -14.06 14.65
CA ASN A 178 -12.07 -14.12 14.89
C ASN A 178 -11.45 -15.32 14.16
N THR A 179 -10.46 -15.04 13.32
CA THR A 179 -9.78 -16.00 12.46
C THR A 179 -8.29 -15.66 12.45
N PRO A 180 -7.48 -16.35 13.29
CA PRO A 180 -6.03 -16.18 13.30
C PRO A 180 -5.40 -16.47 11.94
N ALA A 181 -4.29 -15.82 11.61
CA ALA A 181 -3.64 -15.99 10.31
C ALA A 181 -3.20 -17.43 10.00
N SER A 182 -2.95 -18.24 11.02
CA SER A 182 -2.62 -19.67 10.85
C SER A 182 -3.75 -20.48 10.20
N GLN A 183 -4.98 -19.95 10.15
CA GLN A 183 -6.12 -20.57 9.49
C GLN A 183 -6.35 -20.05 8.06
N TRP A 184 -5.55 -19.09 7.61
CA TRP A 184 -5.68 -18.51 6.27
C TRP A 184 -4.88 -19.33 5.26
N THR A 185 -5.22 -19.17 3.98
CA THR A 185 -4.53 -19.86 2.88
C THR A 185 -3.14 -19.25 2.67
N PRO A 186 -2.05 -20.04 2.69
CA PRO A 186 -0.72 -19.52 2.36
C PRO A 186 -0.63 -19.02 0.91
N GLU A 187 0.05 -17.91 0.71
CA GLU A 187 0.34 -17.29 -0.59
C GLU A 187 1.85 -16.99 -0.69
N THR A 188 2.37 -16.74 -1.90
CA THR A 188 3.83 -16.57 -2.16
C THR A 188 4.52 -15.52 -1.28
N SER A 189 3.78 -14.50 -0.83
CA SER A 189 4.32 -13.41 0.01
C SER A 189 3.35 -13.00 1.13
N GLY A 190 2.54 -13.92 1.64
CA GLY A 190 1.55 -13.63 2.68
C GLY A 190 0.55 -14.74 2.88
N VAL A 191 -0.66 -14.36 3.29
CA VAL A 191 -1.81 -15.25 3.42
C VAL A 191 -3.04 -14.63 2.77
N SER A 192 -4.03 -15.43 2.44
CA SER A 192 -5.33 -14.95 1.97
C SER A 192 -6.49 -15.67 2.61
N ILE A 193 -7.63 -14.99 2.70
CA ILE A 193 -8.89 -15.56 3.18
C ILE A 193 -10.02 -15.21 2.23
N GLN A 194 -10.90 -16.18 2.03
CA GLN A 194 -12.14 -16.02 1.27
C GLN A 194 -13.29 -15.81 2.25
N VAL A 195 -13.97 -14.66 2.19
CA VAL A 195 -15.14 -14.37 3.04
C VAL A 195 -16.42 -14.50 2.20
N PRO A 196 -17.31 -15.46 2.51
CA PRO A 196 -18.56 -15.62 1.78
C PRO A 196 -19.52 -14.46 2.05
N ALA A 197 -20.24 -14.03 1.02
CA ALA A 197 -21.28 -13.01 1.10
C ALA A 197 -22.45 -13.34 0.16
N ASN A 198 -23.65 -12.93 0.55
CA ASN A 198 -24.85 -13.07 -0.27
C ASN A 198 -25.64 -11.75 -0.28
N ALA A 199 -25.77 -11.14 -1.45
CA ALA A 199 -26.48 -9.87 -1.67
C ALA A 199 -27.74 -10.09 -2.52
N PRO A 200 -28.81 -10.70 -1.96
CA PRO A 200 -30.02 -11.00 -2.73
C PRO A 200 -30.67 -9.73 -3.27
N GLY A 201 -31.26 -9.84 -4.46
CA GLY A 201 -32.01 -8.76 -5.12
C GLY A 201 -31.14 -7.64 -5.72
N ARG A 202 -29.81 -7.74 -5.67
CA ARG A 202 -28.91 -6.77 -6.30
C ARG A 202 -28.78 -7.05 -7.80
N THR A 203 -28.87 -5.99 -8.61
CA THR A 203 -28.64 -6.03 -10.06
C THR A 203 -27.90 -4.78 -10.52
N GLY A 204 -27.02 -4.94 -11.50
CA GLY A 204 -26.20 -3.85 -12.06
C GLY A 204 -25.09 -3.40 -11.11
N ARG A 205 -24.71 -2.13 -11.23
CA ARG A 205 -23.58 -1.51 -10.51
C ARG A 205 -23.83 -1.34 -9.01
N HIS A 206 -22.90 -1.83 -8.20
CA HIS A 206 -22.88 -1.68 -6.75
C HIS A 206 -21.47 -1.41 -6.22
N ILE A 207 -21.38 -1.05 -4.93
CA ILE A 207 -20.11 -1.01 -4.19
C ILE A 207 -20.17 -2.06 -3.10
N VAL A 208 -19.19 -2.95 -3.07
CA VAL A 208 -18.87 -3.80 -1.91
C VAL A 208 -17.98 -2.98 -0.99
N TYR A 209 -18.34 -2.87 0.28
CA TYR A 209 -17.53 -2.22 1.31
C TYR A 209 -17.10 -3.26 2.35
N THR A 210 -15.80 -3.50 2.45
CA THR A 210 -15.24 -4.48 3.38
C THR A 210 -14.52 -3.78 4.52
N ILE A 211 -14.87 -4.15 5.75
CA ILE A 211 -14.16 -3.74 6.97
C ILE A 211 -13.39 -4.95 7.49
N TRP A 212 -12.08 -4.84 7.57
CA TRP A 212 -11.23 -5.85 8.21
C TRP A 212 -10.63 -5.28 9.49
N GLN A 213 -11.01 -5.85 10.63
CA GLN A 213 -10.35 -5.59 11.91
C GLN A 213 -9.22 -6.60 12.08
N ALA A 214 -7.97 -6.15 12.00
CA ALA A 214 -6.81 -7.00 12.21
C ALA A 214 -6.65 -7.35 13.70
N SER A 215 -6.01 -8.49 14.01
CA SER A 215 -5.91 -8.97 15.40
C SER A 215 -4.63 -8.54 16.15
N HIS A 216 -3.62 -8.03 15.45
CA HIS A 216 -2.34 -7.65 16.07
C HIS A 216 -2.43 -6.33 16.87
N LEU A 217 -3.33 -5.43 16.51
CA LEU A 217 -3.56 -4.12 17.11
C LEU A 217 -5.03 -3.70 16.85
N ASP A 218 -5.49 -2.63 17.50
CA ASP A 218 -6.71 -1.95 17.07
C ASP A 218 -6.46 -1.20 15.76
N GLN A 219 -6.39 -1.96 14.67
CA GLN A 219 -6.13 -1.49 13.31
C GLN A 219 -7.22 -2.05 12.38
N SER A 220 -7.89 -1.14 11.68
CA SER A 220 -9.07 -1.45 10.86
C SER A 220 -8.87 -0.93 9.44
N TYR A 221 -9.16 -1.78 8.44
CA TYR A 221 -9.01 -1.49 7.01
C TYR A 221 -10.37 -1.28 6.36
N TYR A 222 -10.44 -0.38 5.37
CA TYR A 222 -11.70 0.09 4.77
C TYR A 222 -11.64 0.03 3.25
N LEU A 223 -12.27 -0.96 2.65
CA LEU A 223 -11.95 -1.38 1.28
C LEU A 223 -13.21 -1.35 0.43
N CYS A 224 -13.31 -0.35 -0.47
CA CYS A 224 -14.36 -0.27 -1.48
C CYS A 224 -13.95 -1.05 -2.74
N SER A 225 -14.81 -1.96 -3.21
CA SER A 225 -14.69 -2.64 -4.51
C SER A 225 -15.94 -2.36 -5.34
N ASP A 226 -15.78 -1.79 -6.53
CA ASP A 226 -16.89 -1.56 -7.45
C ASP A 226 -17.20 -2.86 -8.20
N VAL A 227 -18.47 -3.25 -8.22
CA VAL A 227 -18.92 -4.53 -8.78
C VAL A 227 -20.15 -4.36 -9.66
N ASP A 228 -20.40 -5.35 -10.51
CA ASP A 228 -21.61 -5.45 -11.31
C ASP A 228 -22.25 -6.83 -11.11
N PHE A 229 -23.48 -6.85 -10.59
CA PHE A 229 -24.23 -8.09 -10.34
C PHE A 229 -24.94 -8.65 -11.59
N GLY A 230 -24.82 -7.96 -12.74
CA GLY A 230 -25.62 -8.26 -13.92
C GLY A 230 -27.12 -8.04 -13.67
N GLY A 231 -27.97 -8.48 -14.61
CA GLY A 231 -29.42 -8.25 -14.53
C GLY A 231 -29.79 -6.77 -14.77
N ALA A 232 -30.98 -6.51 -15.31
CA ALA A 232 -31.38 -5.18 -15.75
C ALA A 232 -31.68 -4.21 -14.56
N GLY A 233 -30.64 -3.55 -14.05
CA GLY A 233 -30.75 -2.25 -13.36
C GLY A 233 -30.70 -1.09 -14.38
N PRO A 234 -31.14 0.14 -14.04
CA PRO A 234 -31.20 1.24 -15.00
C PRO A 234 -29.79 1.60 -15.49
N SER A 235 -29.48 1.13 -16.69
CA SER A 235 -28.28 1.47 -17.44
C SER A 235 -28.43 2.90 -17.99
N PRO A 236 -27.44 3.80 -17.86
CA PRO A 236 -27.41 4.97 -18.72
C PRO A 236 -27.10 4.48 -20.14
N THR A 237 -28.03 4.74 -21.05
CA THR A 237 -27.95 4.41 -22.47
C THR A 237 -26.68 5.02 -23.08
N THR A 238 -25.73 4.18 -23.52
CA THR A 238 -24.75 4.56 -24.53
C THR A 238 -24.90 3.67 -25.76
N SER A 239 -25.10 4.33 -26.89
CA SER A 239 -25.30 3.84 -28.25
C SER A 239 -24.26 2.78 -28.69
N PRO A 240 -24.59 1.79 -29.53
CA PRO A 240 -23.68 0.72 -29.92
C PRO A 240 -22.64 1.25 -30.92
N THR A 241 -21.36 0.95 -30.70
CA THR A 241 -20.32 1.11 -31.74
C THR A 241 -19.77 -0.27 -32.10
N ALA A 242 -19.60 -0.46 -33.41
CA ALA A 242 -19.49 -1.73 -34.11
C ALA A 242 -18.31 -2.63 -33.68
N SER A 243 -18.57 -3.94 -33.80
CA SER A 243 -17.60 -5.02 -33.81
C SER A 243 -16.58 -4.85 -34.93
N PRO A 244 -15.27 -5.08 -34.70
CA PRO A 244 -14.37 -5.49 -35.76
C PRO A 244 -14.31 -7.03 -35.85
N THR A 245 -14.07 -7.45 -37.08
CA THR A 245 -14.04 -8.80 -37.66
C THR A 245 -12.93 -9.69 -37.09
N ALA A 246 -13.19 -10.99 -37.02
CA ALA A 246 -12.26 -12.04 -36.60
C ALA A 246 -11.09 -12.28 -37.58
N SER A 247 -9.94 -12.75 -37.05
CA SER A 247 -9.09 -13.88 -37.53
C SER A 247 -7.58 -13.65 -37.24
N PRO A 248 -6.71 -14.68 -37.06
CA PRO A 248 -6.91 -16.06 -36.63
C PRO A 248 -6.09 -16.47 -35.38
N THR A 249 -6.45 -17.64 -34.87
CA THR A 249 -5.81 -18.49 -33.85
C THR A 249 -4.31 -18.75 -34.03
N THR A 250 -3.56 -18.66 -32.93
CA THR A 250 -2.52 -19.62 -32.54
C THR A 250 -2.48 -19.82 -31.01
N SER A 251 -2.52 -21.09 -30.61
CA SER A 251 -2.19 -21.65 -29.30
C SER A 251 -1.31 -22.87 -29.60
N PRO A 252 -0.33 -23.31 -28.78
CA PRO A 252 -0.45 -23.45 -27.34
C PRO A 252 0.76 -23.07 -26.45
N THR A 253 0.42 -22.80 -25.18
CA THR A 253 1.09 -23.11 -23.90
C THR A 253 2.61 -23.32 -23.86
N ALA A 254 3.27 -22.51 -23.02
CA ALA A 254 4.42 -22.97 -22.21
C ALA A 254 4.28 -22.43 -20.77
N SER A 255 4.36 -23.35 -19.81
CA SER A 255 4.40 -23.13 -18.36
C SER A 255 5.76 -22.53 -17.95
N PRO A 256 5.85 -21.51 -17.07
CA PRO A 256 7.11 -21.19 -16.44
C PRO A 256 7.32 -22.08 -15.20
N THR A 257 8.37 -22.90 -15.28
CA THR A 257 9.04 -23.62 -14.20
C THR A 257 9.58 -22.63 -13.14
N PRO A 258 9.67 -22.99 -11.84
CA PRO A 258 10.12 -22.08 -10.78
C PRO A 258 11.61 -21.72 -10.92
N THR A 259 11.93 -20.42 -10.86
CA THR A 259 13.31 -19.92 -10.92
C THR A 259 13.90 -19.76 -9.51
N SER A 260 15.14 -20.20 -9.39
CA SER A 260 15.98 -20.43 -8.21
C SER A 260 16.15 -19.27 -7.22
N THR A 261 16.33 -19.65 -5.95
CA THR A 261 16.84 -18.87 -4.81
C THR A 261 18.05 -17.99 -5.19
N PRO A 262 18.11 -16.71 -4.78
CA PRO A 262 19.25 -15.85 -5.08
C PRO A 262 20.54 -16.32 -4.37
N PRO A 263 21.71 -16.23 -5.02
CA PRO A 263 22.98 -16.53 -4.40
C PRO A 263 23.33 -15.48 -3.34
N SER A 264 23.62 -15.92 -2.13
CA SER A 264 24.32 -15.13 -1.11
C SER A 264 25.83 -15.21 -1.39
N THR A 265 26.46 -14.10 -1.80
CA THR A 265 27.92 -13.98 -1.94
C THR A 265 28.48 -12.88 -1.02
N PRO A 266 29.77 -12.96 -0.65
CA PRO A 266 30.26 -12.58 0.67
C PRO A 266 30.54 -11.09 0.89
N ASN A 267 30.46 -10.73 2.17
CA ASN A 267 30.73 -9.44 2.80
C ASN A 267 32.01 -8.73 2.33
N PRO A 268 31.91 -7.51 1.77
CA PRO A 268 33.01 -6.56 1.73
C PRO A 268 32.81 -5.47 2.79
N ALA A 269 33.68 -5.49 3.83
CA ALA A 269 34.23 -4.42 4.69
C ALA A 269 33.44 -3.12 5.04
N GLY A 270 32.14 -2.99 4.74
CA GLY A 270 31.43 -1.70 4.71
C GLY A 270 30.49 -1.44 5.87
N GLY A 271 30.41 -2.31 6.87
CA GLY A 271 29.50 -2.19 8.02
C GLY A 271 28.01 -2.36 7.71
N CYS A 272 27.61 -2.39 6.43
CA CYS A 272 26.27 -2.72 6.00
C CYS A 272 26.27 -3.72 4.83
N THR A 273 25.18 -4.43 4.65
CA THR A 273 24.93 -5.34 3.53
C THR A 273 23.64 -4.94 2.82
N ALA A 274 23.53 -5.26 1.53
CA ALA A 274 22.33 -4.99 0.74
C ALA A 274 21.93 -6.21 -0.10
N THR A 275 20.65 -6.53 -0.13
CA THR A 275 20.07 -7.60 -0.97
C THR A 275 19.06 -7.02 -1.93
N TYR A 276 19.11 -7.44 -3.19
CA TYR A 276 18.26 -6.95 -4.26
C TYR A 276 17.27 -8.03 -4.69
N GLN A 277 16.01 -7.65 -4.87
CA GLN A 277 14.98 -8.53 -5.40
C GLN A 277 14.15 -7.80 -6.46
N VAL A 278 13.92 -8.44 -7.61
CA VAL A 278 12.87 -8.00 -8.54
C VAL A 278 11.54 -8.48 -7.97
N THR A 279 10.68 -7.54 -7.58
CA THR A 279 9.36 -7.82 -6.97
C THR A 279 8.24 -7.87 -8.00
N GLY A 280 8.47 -7.29 -9.19
CA GLY A 280 7.55 -7.35 -10.32
C GLY A 280 8.26 -7.05 -11.62
N GLN A 281 7.77 -7.61 -12.73
CA GLN A 281 8.33 -7.36 -14.06
C GLN A 281 7.22 -7.35 -15.11
N TRP A 282 7.30 -6.44 -16.07
CA TRP A 282 6.36 -6.28 -17.16
C TRP A 282 7.12 -5.97 -18.47
N GLY A 283 6.37 -5.82 -19.57
CA GLY A 283 6.95 -5.50 -20.87
C GLY A 283 7.75 -4.20 -20.81
N GLY A 284 9.08 -4.29 -20.94
CA GLY A 284 10.00 -3.14 -20.94
C GLY A 284 10.29 -2.53 -19.57
N GLY A 285 9.73 -3.05 -18.47
CA GLY A 285 9.88 -2.46 -17.15
C GLY A 285 9.87 -3.47 -16.00
N PHE A 286 10.33 -3.02 -14.84
CA PHE A 286 10.39 -3.84 -13.64
C PHE A 286 10.32 -3.00 -12.36
N GLN A 287 9.97 -3.66 -11.27
CA GLN A 287 10.03 -3.14 -9.92
C GLN A 287 11.02 -3.98 -9.12
N ALA A 288 11.88 -3.29 -8.36
CA ALA A 288 12.81 -3.94 -7.47
C ALA A 288 12.78 -3.33 -6.06
N GLU A 289 13.06 -4.17 -5.08
CA GLU A 289 13.29 -3.80 -3.70
C GLU A 289 14.74 -4.12 -3.33
N VAL A 290 15.36 -3.21 -2.58
CA VAL A 290 16.67 -3.39 -1.98
C VAL A 290 16.56 -3.26 -0.48
N LYS A 291 16.86 -4.36 0.22
CA LYS A 291 16.94 -4.40 1.68
C LYS A 291 18.36 -4.11 2.12
N VAL A 292 18.54 -3.10 2.96
CA VAL A 292 19.80 -2.69 3.57
C VAL A 292 19.82 -3.14 5.03
N THR A 293 20.89 -3.80 5.47
CA THR A 293 21.05 -4.28 6.84
C THR A 293 22.33 -3.73 7.44
N ASN A 294 22.27 -3.22 8.67
CA ASN A 294 23.47 -2.87 9.42
C ASN A 294 24.13 -4.15 9.94
N GLY A 295 25.18 -4.60 9.27
CA GLY A 295 25.99 -5.75 9.67
C GLY A 295 27.12 -5.39 10.64
N SER A 296 27.27 -4.12 11.01
CA SER A 296 28.30 -3.67 11.95
C SER A 296 27.86 -3.87 13.40
N GLY A 297 28.83 -3.87 14.32
CA GLY A 297 28.58 -3.94 15.76
C GLY A 297 28.11 -2.62 16.40
N SER A 298 27.99 -1.54 15.62
CA SER A 298 27.63 -0.20 16.12
C SER A 298 26.43 0.38 15.37
N PRO A 299 25.65 1.30 15.97
CA PRO A 299 24.62 2.03 15.24
C PRO A 299 25.22 2.86 14.11
N ILE A 300 24.56 2.89 12.96
CA ILE A 300 24.94 3.69 11.79
C ILE A 300 23.94 4.85 11.63
N ARG A 301 24.36 5.96 11.01
CA ARG A 301 23.51 7.15 10.78
C ARG A 301 23.05 7.31 9.34
N GLY A 302 23.69 6.61 8.42
CA GLY A 302 23.24 6.50 7.03
C GLY A 302 23.91 5.35 6.30
N TRP A 303 23.43 5.12 5.10
CA TRP A 303 23.89 4.05 4.22
C TRP A 303 23.88 4.52 2.76
N SER A 304 24.78 3.94 1.99
CA SER A 304 24.88 4.12 0.55
C SER A 304 25.03 2.75 -0.10
N VAL A 305 24.13 2.42 -1.02
CA VAL A 305 24.17 1.18 -1.80
C VAL A 305 24.52 1.52 -3.24
N SER A 306 25.40 0.74 -3.87
CA SER A 306 25.68 0.89 -5.29
C SER A 306 25.75 -0.46 -6.01
N TRP A 307 25.35 -0.45 -7.28
CA TRP A 307 25.43 -1.60 -8.17
C TRP A 307 25.60 -1.12 -9.61
N ASN A 308 26.04 -2.01 -10.50
CA ASN A 308 26.11 -1.74 -11.93
C ASN A 308 24.98 -2.45 -12.66
N TYR A 309 24.26 -1.71 -13.49
CA TYR A 309 23.29 -2.26 -14.41
C TYR A 309 23.91 -2.84 -15.67
N GLN A 310 23.21 -3.81 -16.23
CA GLN A 310 23.55 -4.47 -17.49
C GLN A 310 22.36 -4.39 -18.45
N ASN A 311 22.57 -4.70 -19.73
CA ASN A 311 21.50 -4.94 -20.72
C ASN A 311 20.42 -3.84 -20.80
N GLY A 312 20.84 -2.57 -20.77
CA GLY A 312 19.93 -1.43 -20.96
C GLY A 312 18.98 -1.17 -19.78
N GLN A 313 19.26 -1.73 -18.60
CA GLN A 313 18.51 -1.41 -17.38
C GLN A 313 18.72 0.06 -16.96
N GLN A 314 17.66 0.74 -16.56
CA GLN A 314 17.70 2.08 -15.99
C GLN A 314 16.73 2.22 -14.82
N VAL A 315 17.05 3.07 -13.82
CA VAL A 315 16.09 3.45 -12.79
C VAL A 315 15.21 4.58 -13.32
N SER A 316 13.89 4.45 -13.20
CA SER A 316 12.91 5.45 -13.65
C SER A 316 12.37 6.28 -12.49
N SER A 317 12.03 5.64 -11.36
CA SER A 317 11.58 6.33 -10.15
C SER A 317 11.93 5.51 -8.92
N ALA A 318 12.21 6.15 -7.79
CA ALA A 318 12.58 5.48 -6.55
C ALA A 318 11.82 6.07 -5.36
N TRP A 319 11.61 5.26 -4.33
CA TRP A 319 11.05 5.68 -3.05
C TRP A 319 11.92 5.17 -1.91
N ASN A 320 11.87 5.90 -0.78
CA ASN A 320 12.66 5.60 0.42
C ASN A 320 14.19 5.64 0.19
N ALA A 321 14.65 6.16 -0.94
CA ALA A 321 16.05 6.42 -1.24
C ALA A 321 16.16 7.55 -2.25
N THR A 322 17.25 8.31 -2.19
CA THR A 322 17.69 9.17 -3.28
C THR A 322 18.58 8.35 -4.20
N VAL A 323 18.15 8.15 -5.45
CA VAL A 323 18.88 7.33 -6.43
C VAL A 323 19.47 8.22 -7.52
N THR A 324 20.77 8.08 -7.75
CA THR A 324 21.48 8.70 -8.88
C THR A 324 22.07 7.63 -9.78
N THR A 325 22.11 7.92 -11.09
CA THR A 325 22.67 7.02 -12.09
C THR A 325 23.72 7.77 -12.91
N SER A 326 24.90 7.18 -13.07
CA SER A 326 25.99 7.70 -13.91
C SER A 326 26.52 6.58 -14.80
N GLY A 327 26.14 6.61 -16.09
CA GLY A 327 26.37 5.47 -16.98
C GLY A 327 25.60 4.24 -16.48
N THR A 328 26.30 3.13 -16.25
CA THR A 328 25.71 1.91 -15.68
C THR A 328 25.72 1.86 -14.15
N LEU A 329 26.43 2.78 -13.49
CA LEU A 329 26.54 2.80 -12.03
C LEU A 329 25.33 3.48 -11.41
N VAL A 330 24.60 2.74 -10.59
CA VAL A 330 23.50 3.24 -9.76
C VAL A 330 23.98 3.41 -8.33
N THR A 331 23.66 4.53 -7.71
CA THR A 331 23.91 4.80 -6.29
C THR A 331 22.62 5.22 -5.60
N ALA A 332 22.21 4.48 -4.58
CA ALA A 332 21.09 4.78 -3.72
C ALA A 332 21.58 5.21 -2.34
N ARG A 333 21.08 6.34 -1.83
CA ARG A 333 21.36 6.82 -0.48
C ARG A 333 20.08 6.89 0.34
N ASN A 334 20.21 6.69 1.64
CA ASN A 334 19.10 6.86 2.56
C ASN A 334 18.46 8.25 2.47
N VAL A 335 17.18 8.32 2.79
CA VAL A 335 16.49 9.59 3.07
C VAL A 335 16.53 9.87 4.57
N ALA A 336 16.03 11.03 4.99
CA ALA A 336 16.20 11.53 6.37
C ALA A 336 15.71 10.55 7.45
N TYR A 337 14.64 9.79 7.18
CA TYR A 337 14.00 8.96 8.19
C TYR A 337 14.52 7.51 8.28
N ASN A 338 15.27 7.02 7.28
CA ASN A 338 15.68 5.61 7.21
C ASN A 338 17.19 5.37 7.16
N GLY A 339 18.01 6.40 7.43
CA GLY A 339 19.46 6.25 7.51
C GLY A 339 19.96 5.57 8.78
N ALA A 340 19.29 5.83 9.91
CA ALA A 340 19.73 5.33 11.20
C ALA A 340 19.32 3.87 11.43
N LEU A 341 20.30 2.97 11.61
CA LEU A 341 20.05 1.55 11.86
C LEU A 341 20.90 1.06 13.04
N SER A 342 20.28 0.43 14.02
CA SER A 342 20.98 -0.30 15.09
C SER A 342 21.68 -1.56 14.54
N PRO A 343 22.66 -2.14 15.24
CA PRO A 343 23.27 -3.41 14.84
C PRO A 343 22.22 -4.48 14.53
N GLY A 344 22.31 -5.12 13.36
CA GLY A 344 21.37 -6.14 12.89
C GLY A 344 20.03 -5.62 12.34
N ALA A 345 19.74 -4.32 12.46
CA ALA A 345 18.50 -3.75 11.93
C ALA A 345 18.55 -3.58 10.40
N SER A 346 17.38 -3.60 9.76
CA SER A 346 17.25 -3.42 8.32
C SER A 346 16.25 -2.32 7.96
N THR A 347 16.41 -1.75 6.76
CA THR A 347 15.41 -0.95 6.05
C THR A 347 15.33 -1.43 4.61
N SER A 348 14.22 -1.12 3.93
CA SER A 348 14.10 -1.33 2.49
C SER A 348 13.87 -0.02 1.75
N PHE A 349 14.38 0.05 0.53
CA PHE A 349 13.95 1.02 -0.46
C PHE A 349 13.57 0.29 -1.75
N GLY A 350 12.73 0.93 -2.55
CA GLY A 350 12.29 0.34 -3.81
C GLY A 350 12.37 1.34 -4.95
N PHE A 351 12.31 0.81 -6.16
CA PHE A 351 12.30 1.63 -7.35
C PHE A 351 11.65 0.87 -8.52
N THR A 352 11.16 1.63 -9.49
CA THR A 352 10.83 1.12 -10.82
C THR A 352 11.95 1.42 -11.79
N GLY A 353 12.15 0.52 -12.75
CA GLY A 353 13.14 0.67 -13.81
C GLY A 353 12.63 0.16 -15.15
N THR A 354 13.35 0.53 -16.20
CA THR A 354 13.13 0.03 -17.56
C THR A 354 14.25 -0.91 -17.96
N SER A 355 13.99 -1.85 -18.87
CA SER A 355 15.01 -2.69 -19.51
C SER A 355 14.65 -2.90 -20.98
N THR A 356 15.62 -2.75 -21.87
CA THR A 356 15.45 -2.99 -23.32
C THR A 356 15.82 -4.41 -23.75
N GLY A 357 16.07 -5.31 -22.79
CA GLY A 357 16.48 -6.69 -23.02
C GLY A 357 16.15 -7.61 -21.84
N THR A 358 17.07 -8.51 -21.47
CA THR A 358 16.92 -9.31 -20.25
C THR A 358 17.13 -8.43 -19.01
N ASN A 359 16.40 -8.72 -17.94
CA ASN A 359 16.45 -8.00 -16.67
C ASN A 359 17.09 -8.87 -15.56
N PRO A 360 18.41 -9.17 -15.62
CA PRO A 360 19.06 -9.94 -14.58
C PRO A 360 19.16 -9.11 -13.28
N VAL A 361 19.09 -9.81 -12.14
CA VAL A 361 19.43 -9.22 -10.84
C VAL A 361 20.92 -8.82 -10.86
N PRO A 362 21.29 -7.61 -10.38
CA PRO A 362 22.69 -7.21 -10.31
C PRO A 362 23.54 -8.20 -9.49
N GLY A 363 24.67 -8.64 -10.03
CA GLY A 363 25.48 -9.69 -9.42
C GLY A 363 26.24 -9.30 -8.15
N ILE A 364 26.59 -8.01 -8.00
CA ILE A 364 27.27 -7.49 -6.80
C ILE A 364 26.64 -6.15 -6.41
N LEU A 365 26.19 -6.08 -5.16
CA LEU A 365 25.84 -4.82 -4.49
C LEU A 365 26.96 -4.45 -3.52
N SER A 366 27.39 -3.19 -3.56
CA SER A 366 28.25 -2.61 -2.54
C SER A 366 27.40 -1.80 -1.57
N CYS A 367 27.64 -1.94 -0.26
CA CYS A 367 26.99 -1.13 0.77
C CYS A 367 28.06 -0.51 1.66
N THR A 368 27.96 0.80 1.91
CA THR A 368 28.82 1.52 2.84
C THR A 368 28.00 2.33 3.83
N THR A 369 28.46 2.38 5.08
CA THR A 369 27.88 3.26 6.10
C THR A 369 28.36 4.69 5.91
N THR A 370 27.48 5.66 6.12
CA THR A 370 27.86 7.08 6.23
C THR A 370 27.75 7.52 7.68
N ALA A 371 28.74 8.31 8.13
CA ALA A 371 28.82 8.83 9.50
C ALA A 371 27.74 9.89 9.78
#